data_AF-A0A2E9CWH1-F1
#
_entry.id   AF-A0A2E9CWH1-F1
#
_cell.length_a   1.000
_cell.length_b   1.000
_cell.length_c   1.000
_cell.angle_alpha   90.00
_cell.angle_beta   90.00
_cell.angle_gamma   90.00
#
_symmetry.space_group_name_H-M   'P 1'
#
loop_
_entity.id
_entity.type
_entity.pdbx_description
1 polymer ?
#
loop_
_entity_poly.entity_id
_entity_poly.type
_entity_poly.pdbx_seq_one_letter_code
_entity_poly.pdbx_strand_id
1 'polypeptide(L)'
;MKNNLILIVICFCFNEIANADSDDVRISTIVDNCKSCHSEKYEGNQYIKSLKELKKIQFIEKMNNYKTSKQNTVMKRITSVL
;
A
#
# COMPACT_ATOMS: atom_id res chain seq x y z
N MET A 1 -17.94 40.69 -13.23
CA MET A 1 -17.89 39.71 -12.12
C MET A 1 -18.42 38.31 -12.46
N LYS A 2 -18.82 38.00 -13.72
CA LYS A 2 -19.30 36.64 -14.09
C LYS A 2 -18.19 35.67 -14.54
N ASN A 3 -17.04 36.17 -15.01
CA ASN A 3 -15.96 35.33 -15.55
C ASN A 3 -15.09 34.64 -14.47
N ASN A 4 -14.99 35.22 -13.27
CA ASN A 4 -14.15 34.67 -12.20
C ASN A 4 -14.79 33.46 -11.50
N LEU A 5 -16.12 33.30 -11.59
CA LEU A 5 -16.82 32.16 -10.99
C LEU A 5 -16.50 30.85 -11.73
N ILE A 6 -16.31 30.92 -13.05
CA ILE A 6 -16.02 29.76 -13.90
C ILE A 6 -14.62 29.19 -13.58
N LEU A 7 -13.63 30.06 -13.34
CA LEU A 7 -12.27 29.65 -12.95
C LEU A 7 -12.24 28.90 -11.60
N ILE A 8 -13.07 29.31 -10.65
CA ILE A 8 -13.17 28.65 -9.33
C ILE A 8 -13.78 27.24 -9.47
N VAL A 9 -14.82 27.10 -10.29
CA VAL A 9 -15.46 25.79 -10.56
C VAL A 9 -14.50 24.85 -11.27
N ILE A 10 -13.75 25.35 -12.26
CA ILE A 10 -12.76 24.56 -12.99
C ILE A 10 -11.62 24.08 -12.05
N CYS A 11 -11.11 24.94 -11.15
CA CYS A 11 -10.10 24.53 -10.16
C CYS A 11 -10.60 23.46 -9.18
N PHE A 12 -11.88 23.48 -8.79
CA PHE A 12 -12.43 22.46 -7.88
C PHE A 12 -12.57 21.09 -8.56
N CYS A 13 -12.90 21.04 -9.85
CA CYS A 13 -13.07 19.78 -10.58
C CYS A 13 -11.75 19.02 -10.83
N PHE A 14 -10.59 19.70 -10.86
CA PHE A 14 -9.30 19.05 -11.11
C PHE A 14 -8.63 18.42 -9.88
N ASN A 15 -9.04 18.80 -8.66
CA ASN A 15 -8.44 18.23 -7.44
C ASN A 15 -8.85 16.78 -7.17
N GLU A 16 -10.04 16.37 -7.61
CA GLU A 16 -10.54 15.00 -7.40
C GLU A 16 -9.81 13.98 -8.29
N ILE A 17 -9.42 14.38 -9.52
CA ILE A 17 -8.81 13.49 -10.52
C ILE A 17 -7.34 13.15 -10.14
N ALA A 18 -6.63 14.07 -9.49
CA ALA A 18 -5.21 13.88 -9.15
C ALA A 18 -4.98 12.87 -8.02
N ASN A 19 -5.97 12.59 -7.17
CA ASN A 19 -5.82 11.72 -6.01
C ASN A 19 -6.02 10.23 -6.35
N ALA A 20 -6.82 9.91 -7.37
CA ALA A 20 -7.15 8.54 -7.74
C ALA A 20 -5.94 7.74 -8.24
N ASP A 21 -5.10 8.33 -9.11
CA ASP A 21 -3.88 7.68 -9.62
C ASP A 21 -2.84 7.43 -8.52
N SER A 22 -2.84 8.26 -7.46
CA SER A 22 -1.83 8.18 -6.41
C SER A 22 -1.97 6.92 -5.55
N ASP A 23 -3.19 6.43 -5.35
CA ASP A 23 -3.45 5.26 -4.53
C ASP A 23 -3.10 3.96 -5.26
N ASP A 24 -3.36 3.86 -6.57
CA ASP A 24 -2.97 2.70 -7.39
C ASP A 24 -1.45 2.57 -7.52
N VAL A 25 -0.75 3.70 -7.68
CA VAL A 25 0.72 3.74 -7.67
C VAL A 25 1.27 3.30 -6.30
N ARG A 26 0.61 3.66 -5.20
CA ARG A 26 1.02 3.23 -3.85
C ARG A 26 0.79 1.73 -3.64
N ILE A 27 -0.35 1.20 -4.05
CA ILE A 27 -0.68 -0.22 -3.88
C ILE A 27 0.27 -1.10 -4.71
N SER A 28 0.48 -0.76 -5.99
CA SER A 28 1.42 -1.50 -6.85
C SER A 28 2.83 -1.52 -6.27
N THR A 29 3.32 -0.36 -5.78
CA THR A 29 4.63 -0.26 -5.12
C THR A 29 4.73 -1.16 -3.88
N ILE A 30 3.70 -1.19 -3.03
CA ILE A 30 3.67 -2.08 -1.85
C ILE A 30 3.74 -3.54 -2.29
N VAL A 31 2.95 -3.92 -3.30
CA VAL A 31 2.91 -5.28 -3.84
C VAL A 31 4.26 -5.71 -4.41
N ASP A 32 4.92 -4.84 -5.16
CA ASP A 32 6.23 -5.14 -5.76
C ASP A 32 7.34 -5.25 -4.70
N ASN A 33 7.28 -4.41 -3.65
CA ASN A 33 8.20 -4.54 -2.51
C ASN A 33 8.02 -5.87 -1.77
N CYS A 34 6.79 -6.37 -1.62
CA CYS A 34 6.54 -7.69 -1.05
C CYS A 34 7.19 -8.82 -1.87
N LYS A 35 7.16 -8.73 -3.21
CA LYS A 35 7.76 -9.75 -4.10
C LYS A 35 9.27 -9.90 -3.90
N SER A 36 9.97 -8.81 -3.54
CA SER A 36 11.43 -8.82 -3.35
C SER A 36 11.89 -9.85 -2.32
N CYS A 37 11.08 -10.10 -1.29
CA CYS A 37 11.36 -11.09 -0.25
C CYS A 37 10.55 -12.38 -0.41
N HIS A 38 9.32 -12.28 -0.91
CA HIS A 38 8.39 -13.41 -1.02
C HIS A 38 8.38 -14.09 -2.39
N SER A 39 9.34 -13.75 -3.26
CA SER A 39 9.44 -14.20 -4.67
C SER A 39 8.38 -13.56 -5.57
N GLU A 40 8.63 -13.49 -6.88
CA GLU A 40 7.72 -12.83 -7.84
C GLU A 40 6.29 -13.39 -7.82
N LYS A 41 6.16 -14.70 -7.61
CA LYS A 41 4.89 -15.41 -7.52
C LYS A 41 4.37 -15.55 -6.08
N TYR A 42 4.99 -14.88 -5.11
CA TYR A 42 4.66 -14.97 -3.68
C TYR A 42 4.79 -16.36 -3.07
N GLU A 43 5.61 -17.23 -3.67
CA GLU A 43 5.83 -18.62 -3.24
C GLU A 43 6.72 -18.72 -1.99
N GLY A 44 7.40 -17.62 -1.63
CA GLY A 44 8.43 -17.63 -0.61
C GLY A 44 9.69 -18.36 -1.08
N ASN A 45 10.51 -18.74 -0.11
CA ASN A 45 11.76 -19.48 -0.27
C ASN A 45 12.05 -20.29 1.02
N GLN A 46 13.23 -20.91 1.11
CA GLN A 46 13.63 -21.72 2.27
C GLN A 46 13.65 -20.97 3.62
N TYR A 47 13.71 -19.63 3.60
CA TYR A 47 13.76 -18.78 4.80
C TYR A 47 12.48 -17.96 5.02
N ILE A 48 11.77 -17.59 3.94
CA ILE A 48 10.60 -16.71 3.97
C ILE A 48 9.37 -17.44 3.44
N LYS A 49 8.28 -17.40 4.21
CA LYS A 49 7.05 -18.13 3.88
C LYS A 49 6.30 -17.53 2.68
N SER A 50 5.59 -18.40 1.97
CA SER A 50 4.62 -18.06 0.92
C SER A 50 3.51 -17.13 1.43
N LEU A 51 3.01 -16.27 0.55
CA LEU A 51 1.77 -15.50 0.77
C LEU A 51 0.57 -16.04 -0.03
N LYS A 52 0.77 -17.00 -0.95
CA LYS A 52 -0.30 -17.48 -1.86
C LYS A 52 -1.54 -18.01 -1.15
N GLU A 53 -1.36 -18.68 -0.02
CA GLU A 53 -2.45 -19.31 0.72
C GLU A 53 -3.02 -18.42 1.83
N LEU A 54 -2.49 -17.21 1.97
CA LEU A 54 -2.87 -16.31 3.04
C LEU A 54 -4.17 -15.59 2.67
N LYS A 55 -5.25 -15.84 3.41
CA LYS A 55 -6.50 -15.12 3.21
C LYS A 55 -6.32 -13.63 3.53
N LYS A 56 -7.08 -12.76 2.86
CA LYS A 56 -7.05 -11.30 3.07
C LYS A 56 -7.12 -10.91 4.55
N ILE A 57 -8.04 -11.51 5.31
CA ILE A 57 -8.19 -11.21 6.74
C ILE A 57 -6.95 -11.59 7.55
N GLN A 58 -6.32 -12.73 7.24
CA GLN A 58 -5.11 -13.19 7.91
C GLN A 58 -3.91 -12.33 7.55
N PHE A 59 -3.85 -11.82 6.31
CA PHE A 59 -2.84 -10.87 5.89
C PHE A 59 -2.96 -9.57 6.68
N ILE A 60 -4.16 -8.97 6.73
CA ILE A 60 -4.41 -7.72 7.46
C ILE A 60 -4.07 -7.89 8.95
N GLU A 61 -4.52 -8.98 9.57
CA GLU A 61 -4.23 -9.28 10.97
C GLU A 61 -2.72 -9.39 11.23
N LYS A 62 -1.99 -10.12 10.38
CA LYS A 62 -0.52 -10.23 10.49
C LYS A 62 0.16 -8.87 10.35
N MET A 63 -0.24 -8.04 9.38
CA MET A 63 0.36 -6.73 9.17
C MET A 63 0.12 -5.79 10.37
N ASN A 64 -1.08 -5.82 10.94
CA ASN A 64 -1.39 -5.08 12.16
C ASN A 64 -0.58 -5.59 13.36
N ASN A 65 -0.43 -6.91 13.50
CA ASN A 65 0.38 -7.51 14.55
C ASN A 65 1.86 -7.12 14.41
N TYR A 66 2.40 -7.07 13.19
CA TYR A 66 3.75 -6.55 12.98
C TYR A 66 3.84 -5.07 13.35
N LYS A 67 2.84 -4.25 12.97
CA LYS A 67 2.81 -2.82 13.29
C LYS A 67 2.78 -2.53 14.78
N THR A 68 2.11 -3.36 15.59
CA THR A 68 2.02 -3.17 17.05
C THR A 68 3.04 -3.97 17.86
N SER A 69 3.74 -4.92 17.24
CA SER A 69 4.74 -5.76 17.92
C SER A 69 5.84 -4.92 18.56
N LYS A 70 6.32 -5.36 19.73
CA LYS A 70 7.50 -4.82 20.44
C LYS A 70 8.82 -5.40 19.92
N GLN A 71 8.76 -6.43 19.07
CA GLN A 71 9.95 -7.10 18.53
C GLN A 71 10.52 -6.32 17.34
N ASN A 72 11.85 -6.20 17.28
CA ASN A 72 12.56 -5.55 16.17
C ASN A 72 12.75 -6.50 14.97
N THR A 73 11.65 -6.89 14.33
CA THR A 73 11.69 -7.74 13.13
C THR A 73 11.81 -6.91 11.85
N VAL A 74 12.19 -7.53 10.73
CA VAL A 74 12.17 -6.89 9.41
C VAL A 74 10.75 -6.39 9.09
N MET A 75 9.73 -7.23 9.31
CA MET A 75 8.35 -6.86 9.05
C MET A 75 7.86 -5.70 9.92
N LYS A 76 8.27 -5.61 11.19
CA LYS A 76 7.97 -4.46 12.06
C LYS A 76 8.49 -3.15 11.47
N ARG A 77 9.71 -3.17 10.94
CA ARG A 77 10.33 -1.98 10.33
C ARG A 77 9.58 -1.59 9.06
N ILE A 78 9.25 -2.56 8.20
CA ILE A 78 8.46 -2.32 6.98
C ILE A 78 7.10 -1.72 7.31
N THR A 79 6.36 -2.27 8.28
CA THR A 79 5.01 -1.78 8.64
C THR A 79 5.00 -0.49 9.45
N SER A 80 6.16 0.02 9.87
CA SER A 80 6.28 1.30 10.57
C SER A 80 6.37 2.50 9.64
N VAL A 81 6.74 2.26 8.37
CA VAL A 81 6.89 3.29 7.32
C VAL A 81 5.80 3.21 6.25
N LEU A 82 4.95 2.17 6.33
CA LEU A 82 3.71 2.00 5.58
C LEU A 82 2.49 2.41 6.43
#